data_AF-A0A210W817-F1
#
_entry.id   AF-A0A210W817-F1
#
_cell.length_a   1.000
_cell.length_b   1.000
_cell.length_c   1.000
_cell.angle_alpha   90.00
_cell.angle_beta   90.00
_cell.angle_gamma   90.00
#
_symmetry.space_group_name_H-M   'P 1'
#
loop_
_entity.id
_entity.type
_entity.pdbx_description
1 polymer ?
#
loop_
_entity_poly.entity_id
_entity_poly.type
_entity_poly.pdbx_seq_one_letter_code
_entity_poly.pdbx_strand_id
1 'polypeptide(L)'
;MFISSSDELHAHLLPHLKSWGLATTACHHPTAIRQDRLQKFQVVVLCGSKTSWNPKDENRLVAGAASIIECEADHPLQPKVINARIIEVSWRSLQGLFDALQLAVQPRPANSGRISSTDDVAHFQQIPAPIRTAFLESARSSLAIIKSSKNRKDVQRELHNLSGSLRFFDLTELSIRCAGLENGINHDGLIHHAHSLLALELQLDQLLEEIRTLNGR
;
A
#
# COMPACT_ATOMS: atom_id res chain seq x y z
N MET A 1 4.15 9.77 11.32
CA MET A 1 5.29 10.31 10.55
C MET A 1 4.75 11.24 9.48
N PHE A 2 5.42 12.36 9.22
CA PHE A 2 5.05 13.33 8.19
C PHE A 2 6.16 13.45 7.14
N ILE A 3 5.79 13.39 5.86
CA ILE A 3 6.73 13.46 4.74
C ILE A 3 6.21 14.48 3.73
N SER A 4 7.01 15.49 3.43
CA SER A 4 6.70 16.47 2.37
C SER A 4 7.98 17.07 1.83
N SER A 5 8.08 17.27 0.53
CA SER A 5 9.20 17.98 -0.09
C SER A 5 9.17 19.50 0.15
N SER A 6 8.01 20.06 0.54
CA SER A 6 7.78 21.50 0.64
C SER A 6 7.97 22.02 2.07
N ASP A 7 8.91 22.95 2.24
CA ASP A 7 9.12 23.66 3.50
C ASP A 7 7.87 24.41 3.97
N GLU A 8 7.06 24.93 3.05
CA GLU A 8 5.81 25.60 3.36
C GLU A 8 4.80 24.63 4.00
N LEU A 9 4.69 23.41 3.46
CA LEU A 9 3.81 22.39 4.03
C LEU A 9 4.30 21.89 5.39
N HIS A 10 5.62 21.80 5.59
CA HIS A 10 6.19 21.53 6.92
C HIS A 10 5.83 22.65 7.90
N ALA A 11 6.05 23.90 7.53
CA ALA A 11 5.74 25.06 8.37
C ALA A 11 4.24 25.18 8.68
N HIS A 12 3.38 24.82 7.72
CA HIS A 12 1.94 24.89 7.86
C HIS A 12 1.39 23.75 8.72
N LEU A 13 1.73 22.48 8.43
CA LEU A 13 1.04 21.32 9.02
C LEU A 13 1.69 20.80 10.31
N LEU A 14 3.02 20.89 10.46
CA LEU A 14 3.69 20.35 11.64
C LEU A 14 3.22 20.96 12.97
N PRO A 15 2.96 22.29 13.08
CA PRO A 15 2.41 22.86 14.31
C PRO A 15 1.07 22.23 14.70
N HIS A 16 0.18 21.98 13.73
CA HIS A 16 -1.11 21.36 13.98
C HIS A 16 -0.99 19.89 14.39
N LEU A 17 -0.16 19.11 13.69
CA LEU A 17 0.10 17.72 14.06
C LEU A 17 0.63 17.60 15.49
N LYS A 18 1.52 18.52 15.90
CA LYS A 18 2.04 18.58 17.27
C LYS A 18 1.00 19.04 18.28
N SER A 19 0.17 20.04 17.95
CA SER A 19 -0.87 20.54 18.87
C SER A 19 -1.99 19.52 19.10
N TRP A 20 -2.22 18.61 18.15
CA TRP A 20 -3.09 17.43 18.31
C TRP A 20 -2.48 16.33 19.19
N GLY A 21 -1.29 16.54 19.76
CA GLY A 21 -0.64 15.60 20.68
C GLY A 21 0.11 14.44 20.02
N LEU A 22 0.36 14.52 18.70
CA LEU A 22 1.06 13.46 17.98
C LEU A 22 2.58 13.56 18.16
N ALA A 23 3.21 12.42 18.44
CA ALA A 23 4.67 12.25 18.36
C ALA A 23 5.11 12.21 16.88
N THR A 24 5.20 13.38 16.26
CA THR A 24 5.46 13.51 14.83
C THR A 24 6.95 13.60 14.52
N THR A 25 7.49 12.56 13.89
CA THR A 25 8.74 12.65 13.12
C THR A 25 8.45 13.17 11.71
N ALA A 26 9.23 14.15 11.25
CA ALA A 26 9.08 14.78 9.94
C ALA A 26 10.35 14.60 9.09
N CYS A 27 10.20 14.38 7.78
CA CYS A 27 11.33 14.42 6.84
C CYS A 27 10.92 14.96 5.47
N HIS A 28 11.91 15.38 4.68
CA HIS A 28 11.65 15.99 3.36
C HIS A 28 11.55 14.97 2.22
N HIS A 29 12.04 13.74 2.43
CA HIS A 29 12.07 12.72 1.39
C HIS A 29 11.83 11.32 1.96
N PRO A 30 11.10 10.44 1.25
CA PRO A 30 10.87 9.06 1.67
C PRO A 30 12.13 8.22 1.94
N THR A 31 13.28 8.56 1.35
CA THR A 31 14.56 7.85 1.56
C THR A 31 15.24 8.20 2.88
N ALA A 32 14.81 9.27 3.55
CA ALA A 32 15.35 9.66 4.85
C ALA A 32 14.98 8.67 5.96
N ILE A 33 13.98 7.80 5.72
CA ILE A 33 13.56 6.77 6.67
C ILE A 33 13.86 5.37 6.14
N ARG A 34 14.50 4.56 6.99
CA ARG A 34 14.75 3.14 6.70
C ARG A 34 13.50 2.30 6.96
N GLN A 35 13.37 1.19 6.24
CA GLN A 35 12.18 0.35 6.28
C GLN A 35 11.91 -0.30 7.65
N ASP A 36 12.96 -0.66 8.40
CA ASP A 36 12.87 -1.18 9.76
C ASP A 36 12.30 -0.16 10.76
N ARG A 37 12.56 1.13 10.53
CA ARG A 37 11.99 2.21 11.33
C ARG A 37 10.58 2.57 10.90
N LEU A 38 10.24 2.40 9.62
CA LEU A 38 8.91 2.70 9.08
C LEU A 38 7.82 1.90 9.81
N GLN A 39 8.10 0.63 10.11
CA GLN A 39 7.17 -0.25 10.83
C GLN A 39 6.82 0.22 12.26
N LYS A 40 7.60 1.15 12.84
CA LYS A 40 7.33 1.72 14.17
C LYS A 40 6.27 2.82 14.13
N PHE A 41 5.94 3.34 12.96
CA PHE A 41 4.93 4.38 12.81
C PHE A 41 3.58 3.77 12.46
N GLN A 42 2.54 4.13 13.23
CA GLN A 42 1.17 3.71 12.96
C GLN A 42 0.61 4.38 11.69
N VAL A 43 0.95 5.66 11.49
CA VAL A 43 0.45 6.44 10.36
C VAL A 43 1.60 7.19 9.70
N VAL A 44 1.63 7.16 8.37
CA VAL A 44 2.52 7.96 7.52
C VAL A 44 1.66 8.94 6.73
N VAL A 45 1.89 10.23 6.90
CA VAL A 45 1.25 11.30 6.12
C VAL A 45 2.21 11.69 5.00
N LEU A 46 1.82 11.42 3.76
CA LEU A 46 2.53 11.85 2.55
C LEU A 46 1.83 13.10 2.03
N CYS A 47 2.50 14.25 2.08
CA CYS A 47 1.88 15.54 1.77
C CYS A 47 2.61 16.27 0.65
N GLY A 48 1.85 16.70 -0.36
CA GLY A 48 2.37 17.37 -1.56
C GLY A 48 2.23 16.50 -2.81
N SER A 49 2.59 17.05 -3.97
CA SER A 49 2.39 16.41 -5.28
C SER A 49 3.06 15.03 -5.38
N LYS A 50 2.40 14.05 -6.01
CA LYS A 50 2.99 12.73 -6.36
C LYS A 50 4.26 12.80 -7.22
N THR A 51 4.55 13.95 -7.83
CA THR A 51 5.78 14.17 -8.61
C THR A 51 6.97 14.63 -7.76
N SER A 52 6.82 14.76 -6.45
CA SER A 52 7.85 15.31 -5.55
C SER A 52 9.06 14.40 -5.35
N TRP A 53 8.94 13.11 -5.64
CA TRP A 53 10.01 12.11 -5.50
C TRP A 53 9.80 10.96 -6.49
N ASN A 54 10.77 10.04 -6.53
CA ASN A 54 10.70 8.86 -7.37
C ASN A 54 9.54 7.94 -6.92
N PRO A 55 8.65 7.48 -7.83
CA PRO A 55 7.58 6.54 -7.50
C PRO A 55 8.05 5.26 -6.78
N LYS A 56 9.30 4.81 -7.02
CA LYS A 56 9.87 3.66 -6.30
C LYS A 56 10.01 3.92 -4.80
N ASP A 57 10.36 5.14 -4.42
CA ASP A 57 10.54 5.52 -3.03
C ASP A 57 9.20 5.64 -2.30
N GLU A 58 8.16 6.09 -3.00
CA GLU A 58 6.78 6.11 -2.51
C GLU A 58 6.22 4.69 -2.34
N ASN A 59 6.40 3.83 -3.34
CA ASN A 59 5.97 2.43 -3.30
C ASN A 59 6.58 1.68 -2.11
N ARG A 60 7.83 1.99 -1.74
CA ARG A 60 8.46 1.44 -0.52
C ARG A 60 7.69 1.83 0.74
N LEU A 61 7.21 3.07 0.84
CA LEU A 61 6.41 3.54 1.97
C LEU A 61 5.07 2.81 2.01
N VAL A 62 4.37 2.75 0.88
CA VAL A 62 3.09 2.02 0.73
C VAL A 62 3.22 0.57 1.16
N ALA A 63 4.31 -0.10 0.79
CA ALA A 63 4.51 -1.48 1.15
C ALA A 63 4.80 -1.72 2.64
N GLY A 64 5.41 -0.76 3.33
CA GLY A 64 5.90 -0.94 4.70
C GLY A 64 5.08 -0.24 5.80
N ALA A 65 4.31 0.80 5.49
CA ALA A 65 3.57 1.58 6.47
C ALA A 65 2.26 0.91 6.87
N ALA A 66 1.86 0.96 8.15
CA ALA A 66 0.60 0.38 8.61
C ALA A 66 -0.62 1.08 7.99
N SER A 67 -0.64 2.41 7.99
CA SER A 67 -1.60 3.24 7.27
C SER A 67 -0.89 4.45 6.65
N ILE A 68 -1.40 4.89 5.49
CA ILE A 68 -0.95 6.05 4.74
C ILE A 68 -2.10 7.03 4.57
N ILE A 69 -1.82 8.30 4.84
CA ILE A 69 -2.67 9.42 4.48
C ILE A 69 -1.99 10.16 3.33
N GLU A 70 -2.60 10.10 2.15
CA GLU A 70 -2.16 10.85 0.97
C GLU A 70 -2.84 12.22 0.97
N CYS A 71 -2.02 13.25 1.15
CA CYS A 71 -2.44 14.60 1.44
C CYS A 71 -2.06 15.55 0.31
N GLU A 72 -2.96 15.73 -0.65
CA GLU A 72 -2.74 16.54 -1.86
C GLU A 72 -3.77 17.66 -2.01
N ALA A 73 -3.43 18.71 -2.75
CA ALA A 73 -4.31 19.87 -2.88
C ALA A 73 -5.65 19.49 -3.53
N ASP A 74 -5.62 18.60 -4.52
CA ASP A 74 -6.75 18.19 -5.35
C ASP A 74 -7.55 17.02 -4.75
N HIS A 75 -7.10 16.45 -3.63
CA HIS A 75 -7.84 15.44 -2.88
C HIS A 75 -9.09 16.03 -2.22
N PRO A 76 -10.08 15.20 -1.82
CA PRO A 76 -11.32 15.67 -1.21
C PRO A 76 -11.07 16.34 0.16
N LEU A 77 -11.88 17.35 0.50
CA LEU A 77 -11.79 18.03 1.81
C LEU A 77 -12.18 17.13 3.00
N GLN A 78 -13.02 16.12 2.74
CA GLN A 78 -13.35 15.06 3.69
C GLN A 78 -12.52 13.81 3.36
N PRO A 79 -12.09 13.03 4.36
CA PRO A 79 -11.30 11.82 4.14
C PRO A 79 -12.05 10.83 3.25
N LYS A 80 -11.40 10.39 2.19
CA LYS A 80 -11.85 9.29 1.34
C LYS A 80 -10.97 8.07 1.62
N VAL A 81 -11.55 7.04 2.21
CA VAL A 81 -10.86 5.76 2.42
C VAL A 81 -10.79 5.05 1.07
N ILE A 82 -9.59 4.94 0.51
CA ILE A 82 -9.36 4.21 -0.74
C ILE A 82 -9.30 2.71 -0.48
N ASN A 83 -8.62 2.32 0.59
CA ASN A 83 -8.60 0.94 1.07
C ASN A 83 -8.29 0.89 2.58
N ALA A 84 -8.04 -0.31 3.10
CA ALA A 84 -7.78 -0.52 4.52
C ALA A 84 -6.56 0.24 5.08
N ARG A 85 -5.68 0.76 4.23
CA ARG A 85 -4.44 1.42 4.63
C ARG A 85 -4.32 2.84 4.09
N ILE A 86 -4.84 3.12 2.89
CA ILE A 86 -4.71 4.41 2.20
C ILE A 86 -5.97 5.25 2.39
N ILE A 87 -5.77 6.48 2.86
CA ILE A 87 -6.80 7.51 3.00
C ILE A 87 -6.34 8.74 2.23
N GLU A 88 -7.18 9.21 1.30
CA GLU A 88 -6.95 10.46 0.58
C GLU A 88 -7.67 11.60 1.30
N VAL A 89 -6.99 12.74 1.49
CA VAL A 89 -7.61 13.96 2.01
C VAL A 89 -6.83 15.19 1.57
N SER A 90 -7.50 16.32 1.43
CA SER A 90 -6.82 17.58 1.12
C SER A 90 -6.08 18.13 2.32
N TRP A 91 -4.83 18.51 2.13
CA TRP A 91 -4.09 19.27 3.17
C TRP A 91 -4.70 20.64 3.44
N ARG A 92 -5.54 21.16 2.53
CA ARG A 92 -6.28 22.42 2.71
C ARG A 92 -7.36 22.33 3.79
N SER A 93 -7.71 21.13 4.24
CA SER A 93 -8.69 20.88 5.29
C SER A 93 -8.00 20.32 6.53
N LEU A 94 -7.68 21.18 7.51
CA LEU A 94 -7.10 20.72 8.77
C LEU A 94 -8.05 19.78 9.53
N GLN A 95 -9.36 20.05 9.46
CA GLN A 95 -10.37 19.15 10.02
C GLN A 95 -10.37 17.80 9.29
N GLY A 96 -10.34 17.81 7.96
CA GLY A 96 -10.27 16.58 7.18
C GLY A 96 -9.01 15.78 7.50
N LEU A 97 -7.85 16.42 7.61
CA LEU A 97 -6.61 15.74 8.01
C LEU A 97 -6.72 15.14 9.41
N PHE A 98 -7.32 15.86 10.37
CA PHE A 98 -7.57 15.34 11.71
C PHE A 98 -8.49 14.11 11.69
N ASP A 99 -9.59 14.18 10.94
CA ASP A 99 -10.53 13.07 10.78
C ASP A 99 -9.84 11.85 10.12
N ALA A 100 -9.00 12.08 9.10
CA ALA A 100 -8.20 11.03 8.47
C ALA A 100 -7.22 10.36 9.46
N LEU A 101 -6.59 11.14 10.34
CA LEU A 101 -5.73 10.62 11.40
C LEU A 101 -6.52 9.77 12.40
N GLN A 102 -7.71 10.19 12.79
CA GLN A 102 -8.58 9.39 13.65
C GLN A 102 -8.94 8.06 12.97
N LEU A 103 -9.35 8.09 11.71
CA LEU A 103 -9.66 6.88 10.92
C LEU A 103 -8.46 5.94 10.78
N ALA A 104 -7.25 6.49 10.64
CA ALA A 104 -6.02 5.71 10.50
C ALA A 104 -5.57 5.02 11.80
N VAL A 105 -5.89 5.59 12.96
CA VAL A 105 -5.49 5.07 14.29
C VAL A 105 -6.52 4.11 14.89
N GLN A 106 -7.79 4.16 14.44
CA GLN A 106 -8.77 3.19 14.90
C GLN A 106 -8.27 1.76 14.62
N PRO A 107 -8.33 0.86 15.62
CA PRO A 107 -7.96 -0.53 15.43
C PRO A 107 -8.91 -1.12 14.40
N ARG A 108 -8.48 -1.11 13.14
CA ARG A 108 -9.10 -1.91 12.10
C ARG A 108 -8.99 -3.35 12.58
N PRO A 109 -10.10 -4.11 12.67
CA PRO A 109 -10.05 -5.47 13.16
C PRO A 109 -8.93 -6.20 12.43
N ALA A 110 -8.17 -7.04 13.14
CA ALA A 110 -6.96 -7.72 12.64
C ALA A 110 -7.15 -8.58 11.37
N ASN A 111 -8.37 -8.59 10.80
CA ASN A 111 -8.73 -9.10 9.49
C ASN A 111 -8.69 -8.04 8.36
N SER A 112 -8.21 -6.81 8.59
CA SER A 112 -8.14 -5.76 7.55
C SER A 112 -6.89 -5.79 6.67
N GLY A 113 -6.25 -6.95 6.56
CA GLY A 113 -5.60 -7.36 5.31
C GLY A 113 -6.60 -7.59 4.16
N ARG A 114 -7.91 -7.44 4.43
CA ARG A 114 -8.94 -7.25 3.44
C ARG A 114 -8.66 -5.95 2.67
N ILE A 115 -8.15 -6.13 1.46
CA ILE A 115 -8.59 -5.39 0.27
C ILE A 115 -10.07 -5.04 0.48
N SER A 116 -10.48 -3.80 0.24
CA SER A 116 -11.88 -3.42 0.40
C SER A 116 -12.71 -4.28 -0.54
N SER A 117 -13.22 -5.41 -0.01
CA SER A 117 -13.69 -6.56 -0.78
C SER A 117 -15.03 -6.31 -1.44
N THR A 118 -15.50 -5.06 -1.48
CA THR A 118 -16.80 -4.68 -2.03
C THR A 118 -16.64 -3.90 -3.33
N ASP A 119 -15.67 -2.99 -3.44
CA ASP A 119 -15.49 -2.16 -4.64
C ASP A 119 -14.55 -2.82 -5.66
N ASP A 120 -13.39 -3.34 -5.22
CA ASP A 120 -12.41 -4.01 -6.08
C ASP A 120 -13.00 -5.32 -6.66
N VAL A 121 -13.76 -6.02 -5.83
CA VAL A 121 -14.48 -7.25 -6.18
C VAL A 121 -15.63 -6.98 -7.16
N ALA A 122 -16.35 -5.87 -7.02
CA ALA A 122 -17.40 -5.48 -7.95
C ALA A 122 -16.83 -5.16 -9.34
N HIS A 123 -15.63 -4.56 -9.41
CA HIS A 123 -14.93 -4.37 -10.68
C HIS A 123 -14.56 -5.72 -11.31
N PHE A 124 -14.08 -6.68 -10.51
CA PHE A 124 -13.82 -8.04 -10.98
C PHE A 124 -15.05 -8.72 -11.59
N GLN A 125 -16.25 -8.56 -11.02
CA GLN A 125 -17.46 -9.18 -11.56
C GLN A 125 -17.82 -8.70 -12.99
N GLN A 126 -17.42 -7.48 -13.36
CA GLN A 126 -17.65 -6.93 -14.69
C GLN A 126 -16.70 -7.52 -15.76
N ILE A 127 -15.59 -8.14 -15.34
CA ILE A 127 -14.60 -8.74 -16.24
C ILE A 127 -15.10 -10.11 -16.71
N PRO A 128 -15.03 -10.46 -18.00
CA PRO A 128 -15.46 -11.77 -18.49
C PRO A 128 -14.85 -12.96 -17.74
N ALA A 129 -15.68 -13.97 -17.41
CA ALA A 129 -15.26 -15.13 -16.62
C ALA A 129 -13.99 -15.84 -17.14
N PRO A 130 -13.77 -16.04 -18.46
CA PRO A 130 -12.54 -16.64 -18.96
C PRO A 130 -11.27 -15.85 -18.61
N ILE A 131 -11.35 -14.52 -18.62
CA ILE A 131 -10.24 -13.63 -18.26
C ILE A 131 -9.95 -13.72 -16.75
N ARG A 132 -10.99 -13.80 -15.93
CA ARG A 132 -10.84 -13.99 -14.48
C ARG A 132 -10.22 -15.33 -14.14
N THR A 133 -10.62 -16.40 -14.83
CA THR A 133 -10.03 -17.73 -14.65
C THR A 133 -8.55 -17.75 -15.04
N ALA A 134 -8.20 -17.17 -16.20
CA ALA A 134 -6.81 -17.07 -16.63
C ALA A 134 -5.95 -16.27 -15.63
N PHE A 135 -6.49 -15.18 -15.07
CA PHE A 135 -5.83 -14.45 -13.99
C PHE A 135 -5.64 -15.30 -12.74
N LEU A 136 -6.68 -15.99 -12.27
CA LEU A 136 -6.60 -16.86 -11.09
C LEU A 136 -5.55 -17.95 -11.26
N GLU A 137 -5.50 -18.60 -12.43
CA GLU A 137 -4.51 -19.64 -12.73
C GLU A 137 -3.08 -19.07 -12.77
N SER A 138 -2.89 -17.96 -13.47
CA SER A 138 -1.60 -17.28 -13.56
C SER A 138 -1.10 -16.83 -12.18
N ALA A 139 -1.94 -16.15 -11.40
CA ALA A 139 -1.59 -15.65 -10.08
C ALA A 139 -1.30 -16.78 -9.08
N ARG A 140 -2.05 -17.89 -9.13
CA ARG A 140 -1.76 -19.09 -8.32
C ARG A 140 -0.42 -19.72 -8.68
N SER A 141 -0.11 -19.80 -9.97
CA SER A 141 1.17 -20.34 -10.46
C SER A 141 2.35 -19.49 -9.96
N SER A 142 2.28 -18.17 -10.15
CA SER A 142 3.30 -17.25 -9.64
C SER A 142 3.45 -17.34 -8.12
N LEU A 143 2.34 -17.41 -7.38
CA LEU A 143 2.37 -17.52 -5.92
C LEU A 143 2.98 -18.85 -5.44
N ALA A 144 2.73 -19.97 -6.12
CA ALA A 144 3.33 -21.25 -5.80
C ALA A 144 4.86 -21.23 -5.99
N ILE A 145 5.35 -20.55 -7.02
CA ILE A 145 6.79 -20.36 -7.25
C ILE A 145 7.40 -19.46 -6.17
N ILE A 146 6.73 -18.35 -5.80
CA ILE A 146 7.20 -17.46 -4.73
C ILE A 146 7.37 -18.21 -3.41
N LYS A 147 6.39 -19.03 -3.04
CA LYS A 147 6.39 -19.82 -1.79
C LYS A 147 7.47 -20.89 -1.74
N SER A 148 7.77 -21.53 -2.87
CA SER A 148 8.63 -22.72 -2.91
C SER A 148 10.06 -22.43 -3.36
N SER A 149 10.28 -21.33 -4.08
CA SER A 149 11.59 -21.01 -4.65
C SER A 149 12.54 -20.38 -3.63
N LYS A 150 13.75 -20.92 -3.56
CA LYS A 150 14.88 -20.30 -2.85
C LYS A 150 15.70 -19.38 -3.76
N ASN A 151 15.40 -19.36 -5.05
CA ASN A 151 16.15 -18.57 -6.03
C ASN A 151 15.58 -17.16 -6.11
N ARG A 152 16.41 -16.19 -5.76
CA ARG A 152 16.08 -14.77 -5.81
C ARG A 152 15.50 -14.33 -7.15
N LYS A 153 16.08 -14.77 -8.27
CA LYS A 153 15.66 -14.32 -9.60
C LYS A 153 14.26 -14.82 -9.96
N ASP A 154 13.92 -16.02 -9.53
CA ASP A 154 12.60 -16.61 -9.80
C ASP A 154 11.53 -15.88 -8.98
N VAL A 155 11.78 -15.64 -7.69
CA VAL A 155 10.87 -14.85 -6.84
C VAL A 155 10.68 -13.43 -7.38
N GLN A 156 11.75 -12.76 -7.81
CA GLN A 156 11.66 -11.43 -8.41
C GLN A 156 10.84 -11.41 -9.69
N ARG A 157 11.05 -12.39 -10.59
CA ARG A 157 10.27 -12.50 -11.83
C ARG A 157 8.78 -12.66 -11.53
N GLU A 158 8.43 -13.52 -10.58
CA GLU A 158 7.02 -13.74 -10.25
C GLU A 158 6.38 -12.56 -9.53
N LEU A 159 7.13 -11.84 -8.67
CA LEU A 159 6.66 -10.57 -8.11
C LEU A 159 6.42 -9.52 -9.20
N HIS A 160 7.28 -9.45 -10.22
CA HIS A 160 7.08 -8.57 -11.36
C HIS A 160 5.81 -8.93 -12.16
N ASN A 161 5.63 -10.22 -12.46
CA ASN A 161 4.44 -10.74 -13.17
C ASN A 161 3.15 -10.44 -12.39
N LEU A 162 3.16 -10.69 -11.08
CA LEU A 162 2.03 -10.36 -10.20
C LEU A 162 1.78 -8.86 -10.15
N SER A 163 2.83 -8.04 -10.02
CA SER A 163 2.68 -6.58 -10.03
C SER A 163 1.95 -6.08 -11.27
N GLY A 164 2.34 -6.56 -12.46
CA GLY A 164 1.71 -6.19 -13.72
C GLY A 164 0.26 -6.67 -13.82
N SER A 165 0.00 -7.95 -13.50
CA SER A 165 -1.35 -8.51 -13.56
C SER A 165 -2.29 -7.84 -12.56
N LEU A 166 -1.89 -7.69 -11.30
CA LEU A 166 -2.70 -7.03 -10.26
C LEU A 166 -3.10 -5.61 -10.65
N ARG A 167 -2.19 -4.86 -11.30
CA ARG A 167 -2.48 -3.50 -11.78
C ARG A 167 -3.54 -3.47 -12.87
N PHE A 168 -3.56 -4.46 -13.76
CA PHE A 168 -4.59 -4.58 -14.80
C PHE A 168 -5.99 -4.77 -14.21
N PHE A 169 -6.07 -5.41 -13.03
CA PHE A 169 -7.31 -5.68 -12.31
C PHE A 169 -7.64 -4.62 -11.24
N ASP A 170 -6.98 -3.46 -11.30
CA ASP A 170 -7.11 -2.35 -10.34
C ASP A 170 -6.80 -2.72 -8.87
N LEU A 171 -6.09 -3.83 -8.66
CA LEU A 171 -5.57 -4.23 -7.34
C LEU A 171 -4.27 -3.49 -7.04
N THR A 172 -4.36 -2.16 -7.08
CA THR A 172 -3.22 -1.24 -7.11
C THR A 172 -2.32 -1.37 -5.86
N GLU A 173 -2.90 -1.58 -4.68
CA GLU A 173 -2.12 -1.76 -3.44
C GLU A 173 -1.24 -3.01 -3.48
N LEU A 174 -1.80 -4.15 -3.88
CA LEU A 174 -1.04 -5.40 -4.01
C LEU A 174 0.00 -5.31 -5.12
N SER A 175 -0.34 -4.66 -6.24
CA SER A 175 0.61 -4.39 -7.32
C SER A 175 1.84 -3.62 -6.81
N ILE A 176 1.59 -2.52 -6.09
CA ILE A 176 2.64 -1.69 -5.49
C ILE A 176 3.50 -2.51 -4.50
N ARG A 177 2.87 -3.36 -3.69
CA ARG A 177 3.58 -4.23 -2.74
C ARG A 177 4.47 -5.26 -3.40
N CYS A 178 3.99 -5.89 -4.47
CA CYS A 178 4.80 -6.79 -5.30
C CYS A 178 6.02 -6.05 -5.87
N ALA A 179 5.83 -4.86 -6.44
CA ALA A 179 6.93 -4.04 -6.96
C ALA A 179 7.90 -3.56 -5.86
N GLY A 180 7.38 -3.20 -4.69
CA GLY A 180 8.19 -2.81 -3.53
C GLY A 180 9.10 -3.96 -3.06
N LEU A 181 8.55 -5.18 -2.97
CA LEU A 181 9.30 -6.38 -2.60
C LEU A 181 10.30 -6.79 -3.68
N GLU A 182 9.93 -6.72 -4.96
CA GLU A 182 10.85 -6.99 -6.08
C GLU A 182 12.10 -6.10 -6.00
N ASN A 183 11.91 -4.80 -5.80
CA ASN A 183 12.99 -3.83 -5.68
C ASN A 183 13.79 -4.02 -4.37
N GLY A 184 13.12 -4.26 -3.24
CA GLY A 184 13.78 -4.51 -1.96
C GLY A 184 14.67 -5.76 -2.01
N ILE A 185 14.14 -6.88 -2.51
CA ILE A 185 14.87 -8.13 -2.69
C ILE A 185 16.07 -7.96 -3.63
N ASN A 186 15.98 -7.06 -4.62
CA ASN A 186 17.11 -6.75 -5.50
C ASN A 186 18.28 -6.15 -4.73
N HIS A 187 17.97 -5.26 -3.77
CA HIS A 187 18.96 -4.51 -3.00
C HIS A 187 19.47 -5.28 -1.77
N ASP A 188 18.55 -5.75 -0.93
CA ASP A 188 18.85 -6.30 0.40
C ASP A 188 18.88 -7.84 0.42
N GLY A 189 18.37 -8.50 -0.62
CA GLY A 189 18.30 -9.95 -0.70
C GLY A 189 17.07 -10.56 -0.01
N LEU A 190 16.84 -11.85 -0.26
CA LEU A 190 15.56 -12.51 0.01
C LEU A 190 15.27 -12.68 1.52
N ILE A 191 16.31 -12.99 2.30
CA ILE A 191 16.20 -13.26 3.75
C ILE A 191 15.68 -12.03 4.51
N HIS A 192 16.12 -10.82 4.11
CA HIS A 192 15.73 -9.58 4.75
C HIS A 192 14.26 -9.21 4.54
N HIS A 193 13.59 -9.83 3.56
CA HIS A 193 12.19 -9.58 3.23
C HIS A 193 11.26 -10.77 3.52
N ALA A 194 11.74 -11.82 4.20
CA ALA A 194 10.97 -13.04 4.44
C ALA A 194 9.60 -12.78 5.12
N HIS A 195 9.56 -11.89 6.11
CA HIS A 195 8.31 -11.53 6.80
C HIS A 195 7.33 -10.80 5.88
N SER A 196 7.84 -9.87 5.06
CA SER A 196 7.01 -9.10 4.14
C SER A 196 6.50 -9.96 2.97
N LEU A 197 7.30 -10.93 2.52
CA LEU A 197 6.90 -11.96 1.55
C LEU A 197 5.77 -12.82 2.11
N LEU A 198 5.93 -13.37 3.32
CA LEU A 198 4.90 -14.18 3.96
C LEU A 198 3.57 -13.41 4.12
N ALA A 199 3.65 -12.13 4.49
CA ALA A 199 2.47 -11.28 4.58
C ALA A 199 1.79 -11.06 3.23
N LEU A 200 2.57 -10.85 2.16
CA LEU A 200 2.05 -10.75 0.79
C LEU A 200 1.38 -12.06 0.35
N GLU A 201 2.03 -13.19 0.60
CA GLU A 201 1.52 -14.53 0.23
C GLU A 201 0.15 -14.80 0.85
N LEU A 202 0.00 -14.53 2.16
CA LEU A 202 -1.26 -14.72 2.88
C LEU A 202 -2.39 -13.85 2.30
N GLN A 203 -2.08 -12.60 1.94
CA GLN A 203 -3.06 -11.69 1.36
C GLN A 203 -3.46 -12.09 -0.07
N LEU A 204 -2.50 -12.56 -0.88
CA LEU A 204 -2.79 -13.05 -2.22
C LEU A 204 -3.62 -14.34 -2.19
N ASP A 205 -3.32 -15.30 -1.30
CA ASP A 205 -4.14 -16.50 -1.14
C ASP A 205 -5.60 -16.14 -0.80
N GLN A 206 -5.79 -15.22 0.14
CA GLN A 206 -7.11 -14.78 0.59
C GLN A 206 -7.90 -14.15 -0.57
N LEU A 207 -7.27 -13.23 -1.32
CA LEU A 207 -7.89 -12.60 -2.49
C LEU A 207 -8.27 -13.62 -3.56
N LEU A 208 -7.36 -14.53 -3.89
CA LEU A 208 -7.59 -15.52 -4.94
C LEU A 208 -8.73 -16.49 -4.57
N GLU A 209 -8.90 -16.75 -3.28
CA GLU A 209 -10.01 -17.53 -2.78
C GLU A 209 -11.32 -16.75 -2.84
N GLU A 210 -11.33 -15.47 -2.46
CA GLU A 210 -12.49 -14.59 -2.60
C GLU A 210 -12.96 -14.52 -4.06
N ILE A 211 -12.07 -14.21 -5.01
CA ILE A 211 -12.38 -14.17 -6.44
C ILE A 211 -12.88 -15.53 -6.95
N ARG A 212 -12.30 -16.65 -6.48
CA ARG A 212 -12.78 -18.00 -6.85
C ARG A 212 -14.22 -18.23 -6.40
N THR A 213 -14.56 -17.89 -5.16
CA THR A 213 -15.92 -18.09 -4.63
C THR A 213 -16.98 -17.28 -5.37
N LEU A 214 -16.59 -16.16 -5.98
CA LEU A 214 -17.47 -15.31 -6.80
C LEU A 214 -17.68 -15.86 -8.22
N ASN A 215 -16.72 -16.61 -8.76
CA ASN A 215 -16.85 -17.29 -10.07
C ASN A 215 -17.71 -18.55 -10.01
N GLY A 216 -17.92 -19.12 -8.82
CA GLY A 216 -18.71 -20.34 -8.62
C GLY A 216 -20.19 -20.09 -8.30
N ARG A 217 -20.65 -18.84 -8.30
CA ARG A 217 -22.06 -18.42 -8.18
C ARG A 217 -22.56 -17.91 -9.52
#